data_AF-A0A933D055-F1
#
_entry.id   AF-A0A933D055-F1
#
_cell.length_a   1.000
_cell.length_b   1.000
_cell.length_c   1.000
_cell.angle_alpha   90.00
_cell.angle_beta   90.00
_cell.angle_gamma   90.00
#
_symmetry.space_group_name_H-M   'P 1'
#
loop_
_entity.id
_entity.type
_entity.pdbx_description
1 polymer ?
#
loop_
_entity_poly.entity_id
_entity_poly.type
_entity_poly.pdbx_seq_one_letter_code
_entity_poly.pdbx_strand_id
1 'polypeptide(L)'
;MRCCTVLLACGWLLFYPPFPPGQFENWDGKRPLTEWHHSGSFDTAAECEQSKTKEVSRMGAAVSAVEDPQKQQLLNAVAYYQAGRCVPSDALGFKMK
;
A
#
# COMPACT_ATOMS: atom_id res chain seq x y z
N MET A 1 35.59 8.93 -1.22
CA MET A 1 34.81 9.86 -2.07
C MET A 1 33.42 9.98 -1.48
N ARG A 2 33.04 11.19 -1.07
CA ARG A 2 31.76 11.47 -0.41
C ARG A 2 30.67 11.48 -1.48
N CYS A 3 29.75 10.52 -1.43
CA CYS A 3 28.58 10.50 -2.31
C CYS A 3 27.73 11.73 -1.99
N CYS A 4 27.36 12.47 -3.04
CA CYS A 4 26.61 13.71 -2.96
C CYS A 4 25.39 13.58 -2.04
N THR A 5 25.39 14.33 -0.94
CA THR A 5 24.17 14.69 -0.20
C THR A 5 23.40 15.72 -1.02
N VAL A 6 22.85 15.31 -2.16
CA VAL A 6 21.71 16.03 -2.74
C VAL A 6 20.51 15.44 -2.01
N LEU A 7 19.90 16.23 -1.13
CA LEU A 7 18.54 15.99 -0.64
C LEU A 7 17.58 16.14 -1.84
N LEU A 8 17.67 15.23 -2.81
CA LEU A 8 16.54 14.95 -3.68
C LEU A 8 15.46 14.45 -2.72
N ALA A 9 14.35 15.16 -2.65
CA ALA A 9 13.18 14.72 -1.91
C ALA A 9 12.74 13.37 -2.51
N CYS A 10 13.26 12.28 -1.95
CA CYS A 10 12.84 10.93 -2.28
C CYS A 10 11.44 10.77 -1.72
N GLY A 11 10.43 11.07 -2.53
CA GLY A 11 9.04 10.83 -2.19
C GLY A 11 8.80 9.34 -1.89
N TRP A 12 7.74 9.06 -1.15
CA TRP A 12 7.30 7.72 -0.77
C TRP A 12 6.06 7.33 -1.55
N LEU A 13 6.02 6.07 -1.96
CA LEU A 13 4.95 5.54 -2.80
C LEU A 13 4.24 4.43 -2.03
N LEU A 14 2.91 4.51 -1.97
CA LEU A 14 2.07 3.48 -1.40
C LEU A 14 1.68 2.50 -2.49
N PHE A 15 2.10 1.25 -2.31
CA PHE A 15 1.77 0.14 -3.18
C PHE A 15 0.86 -0.85 -2.46
N TYR A 16 -0.03 -1.48 -3.22
CA TYR A 16 -0.84 -2.60 -2.74
C TYR A 16 -0.69 -3.82 -3.64
N PRO A 17 -0.83 -5.04 -3.08
CA PRO A 17 -0.69 -6.26 -3.87
C PRO A 17 -1.73 -6.32 -5.01
N PRO A 18 -1.45 -7.07 -6.08
CA PRO A 18 -2.42 -7.23 -7.16
C PRO A 18 -3.67 -7.96 -6.68
N PHE A 19 -4.82 -7.52 -7.18
CA PHE A 19 -6.09 -8.22 -7.03
C PHE A 19 -6.45 -8.98 -8.31
N PRO A 20 -6.82 -10.26 -8.22
CA PRO A 20 -7.59 -10.89 -9.28
C PRO A 20 -8.95 -10.18 -9.38
N PRO A 21 -9.41 -9.79 -10.58
CA PRO A 21 -10.70 -9.14 -10.74
C PRO A 21 -11.82 -9.99 -10.13
N GLY A 22 -12.59 -9.40 -9.21
CA GLY A 22 -13.71 -10.06 -8.53
C GLY A 22 -13.34 -10.96 -7.34
N GLN A 23 -12.06 -11.01 -6.90
CA GLN A 23 -11.64 -11.88 -5.80
C GLN A 23 -10.77 -11.14 -4.76
N PHE A 24 -11.43 -10.41 -3.85
CA PHE A 24 -10.76 -9.82 -2.67
C PHE A 24 -10.17 -10.87 -1.71
N GLU A 25 -10.55 -12.14 -1.86
CA GLU A 25 -10.11 -13.24 -0.99
C GLU A 25 -8.74 -13.81 -1.40
N ASN A 26 -8.29 -13.52 -2.63
CA ASN A 26 -7.14 -14.15 -3.26
C ASN A 26 -6.02 -13.15 -3.64
N TRP A 27 -5.74 -12.19 -2.75
CA TRP A 27 -4.57 -11.32 -2.90
C TRP A 27 -3.31 -12.05 -2.39
N ASP A 28 -2.16 -11.79 -3.02
CA ASP A 28 -0.87 -12.36 -2.62
C ASP A 28 0.15 -11.26 -2.30
N GLY A 29 0.36 -11.03 -1.00
CA GLY A 29 1.35 -10.08 -0.47
C GLY A 29 2.81 -10.53 -0.59
N LYS A 30 3.09 -11.71 -1.15
CA LYS A 30 4.44 -12.20 -1.43
C LYS A 30 4.89 -11.92 -2.85
N ARG A 31 3.99 -11.47 -3.73
CA ARG A 31 4.35 -11.13 -5.12
C ARG A 31 5.40 -10.01 -5.18
N PRO A 32 6.30 -10.01 -6.18
CA PRO A 32 7.25 -8.94 -6.37
C PRO A 32 6.59 -7.55 -6.44
N LEU A 33 7.22 -6.54 -5.87
CA LEU A 33 6.69 -5.18 -5.81
C LEU A 33 6.41 -4.57 -7.20
N THR A 34 7.12 -5.02 -8.24
CA THR A 34 6.88 -4.62 -9.64
C THR A 34 5.50 -4.98 -10.18
N GLU A 35 4.80 -5.90 -9.50
CA GLU A 35 3.45 -6.35 -9.86
C GLU A 35 2.37 -5.72 -8.96
N TRP A 36 2.79 -4.95 -7.96
CA TRP A 36 1.89 -4.22 -7.08
C TRP A 36 1.43 -2.95 -7.79
N HIS A 37 0.24 -2.49 -7.47
CA HIS A 37 -0.26 -1.23 -8.05
C HIS A 37 0.05 -0.06 -7.12
N HIS A 38 0.45 1.04 -7.74
CA HIS A 38 0.67 2.31 -7.07
C HIS A 38 -0.66 2.99 -6.77
N SER A 39 -0.89 3.35 -5.50
CA SER A 39 -2.12 3.97 -5.03
C SER A 39 -1.95 5.42 -4.57
N GLY A 40 -0.73 5.90 -4.35
CA GLY A 40 -0.49 7.28 -3.92
C GLY A 40 0.97 7.59 -3.65
N SER A 41 1.31 8.87 -3.75
CA SER A 41 2.65 9.42 -3.53
C SER A 41 2.64 10.45 -2.40
N PHE A 42 3.70 10.47 -1.60
CA PHE A 42 3.83 11.27 -0.38
C PHE A 42 5.24 11.85 -0.28
N ASP A 43 5.43 12.92 0.47
CA ASP A 43 6.76 13.53 0.63
C ASP A 43 7.59 12.76 1.66
N THR A 44 6.92 12.18 2.67
CA THR A 44 7.57 11.44 3.76
C THR A 44 7.02 10.02 3.95
N ALA A 45 7.84 9.16 4.55
CA ALA A 45 7.42 7.82 4.98
C ALA A 45 6.23 7.89 5.95
N ALA A 46 6.26 8.87 6.85
CA ALA A 46 5.25 9.06 7.87
C ALA A 46 3.87 9.39 7.27
N GLU A 47 3.82 10.27 6.27
CA GLU A 47 2.59 10.60 5.55
C GLU A 47 2.04 9.38 4.79
N CYS A 48 2.91 8.61 4.15
CA CYS A 48 2.51 7.38 3.47
C CYS A 48 1.90 6.36 4.45
N GLU A 49 2.58 6.12 5.57
CA GLU A 49 2.12 5.19 6.60
C GLU A 49 0.83 5.68 7.29
N GLN A 50 0.71 7.00 7.51
CA GLN A 50 -0.51 7.61 8.03
C GLN A 50 -1.68 7.43 7.06
N SER A 51 -1.46 7.64 5.76
CA SER A 51 -2.47 7.42 4.72
C SER A 51 -2.93 5.96 4.69
N LYS A 52 -1.99 5.01 4.68
CA LYS A 52 -2.30 3.57 4.78
C LYS A 52 -3.11 3.24 6.04
N THR A 53 -2.70 3.77 7.20
CA THR A 53 -3.38 3.55 8.48
C THR A 53 -4.79 4.13 8.48
N LYS A 54 -4.99 5.29 7.86
CA LYS A 54 -6.32 5.92 7.71
C LYS A 54 -7.25 5.05 6.86
N GLU A 55 -6.76 4.49 5.75
CA GLU A 55 -7.53 3.57 4.91
C GLU A 55 -7.90 2.28 5.66
N VAL A 56 -6.94 1.65 6.34
CA VAL A 56 -7.18 0.47 7.18
C VAL A 56 -8.21 0.77 8.28
N SER A 57 -8.11 1.93 8.93
CA SER A 57 -9.03 2.33 10.00
C SER A 57 -10.44 2.57 9.49
N ARG A 58 -10.58 3.21 8.31
CA ARG A 58 -11.88 3.41 7.65
C ARG A 58 -12.56 2.08 7.35
N MET A 59 -11.81 1.12 6.82
CA MET A 59 -12.33 -0.21 6.51
C MET A 59 -12.63 -1.03 7.78
N GLY A 60 -11.79 -0.94 8.80
CA GLY A 60 -12.02 -1.60 10.08
C GLY A 60 -13.27 -1.10 10.80
N ALA A 61 -13.55 0.21 10.74
CA ALA A 61 -14.80 0.76 11.26
C ALA A 61 -16.03 0.21 10.52
N ALA A 62 -15.94 0.01 9.19
CA ALA A 62 -16.99 -0.60 8.40
C ALA A 62 -17.23 -2.07 8.77
N VAL A 63 -16.17 -2.85 9.05
CA VAL A 63 -16.31 -4.26 9.52
C VAL A 63 -17.12 -4.33 10.81
N SER A 64 -16.85 -3.46 11.77
CA SER A 64 -17.52 -3.45 13.07
C SER A 64 -19.01 -3.11 12.98
N ALA A 65 -19.44 -2.45 11.90
CA ALA A 65 -20.82 -2.04 11.66
C ALA A 65 -21.64 -3.09 10.87
N VAL A 66 -21.02 -4.17 10.42
CA VAL A 66 -21.64 -5.17 9.54
C VAL A 66 -21.70 -6.53 10.24
N GLU A 67 -22.90 -7.13 10.22
CA GLU A 67 -23.13 -8.52 10.61
C GLU A 67 -23.21 -9.43 9.35
N ASP A 68 -23.13 -10.75 9.55
CA ASP A 68 -23.06 -11.77 8.47
C ASP A 68 -24.10 -11.58 7.36
N PRO A 69 -23.77 -11.87 6.06
CA PRO A 69 -22.61 -12.61 5.55
C PRO A 69 -21.47 -11.76 4.94
N GLN A 70 -21.56 -10.42 4.96
CA GLN A 70 -20.57 -9.55 4.29
C GLN A 70 -19.31 -9.28 5.12
N LYS A 71 -19.33 -9.64 6.41
CA LYS A 71 -18.24 -9.38 7.36
C LYS A 71 -16.92 -10.01 6.91
N GLN A 72 -16.94 -11.23 6.39
CA GLN A 72 -15.72 -11.91 5.93
C GLN A 72 -15.08 -11.19 4.73
N GLN A 73 -15.90 -10.71 3.78
CA GLN A 73 -15.40 -9.94 2.64
C GLN A 73 -14.73 -8.64 3.10
N LEU A 74 -15.32 -7.95 4.07
CA LEU A 74 -14.74 -6.75 4.66
C LEU A 74 -13.46 -7.03 5.43
N LEU A 75 -13.38 -8.15 6.17
CA LEU A 75 -12.14 -8.59 6.84
C LEU A 75 -11.02 -8.85 5.82
N ASN A 76 -11.33 -9.52 4.70
CA ASN A 76 -10.38 -9.77 3.63
C ASN A 76 -9.90 -8.44 2.99
N ALA A 77 -10.80 -7.47 2.81
CA ALA A 77 -10.45 -6.14 2.34
C ALA A 77 -9.54 -5.40 3.34
N VAL A 78 -9.81 -5.46 4.65
CA VAL A 78 -8.93 -4.88 5.69
C VAL A 78 -7.54 -5.49 5.62
N ALA A 79 -7.44 -6.82 5.55
CA ALA A 79 -6.17 -7.52 5.48
C ALA A 79 -5.36 -7.12 4.23
N TYR A 80 -6.04 -6.91 3.10
CA TYR A 80 -5.44 -6.37 1.90
C TYR A 80 -4.85 -4.97 2.10
N TYR A 81 -5.60 -4.03 2.70
CA TYR A 81 -5.09 -2.67 2.91
C TYR A 81 -3.94 -2.65 3.93
N GLN A 82 -3.95 -3.58 4.89
CA GLN A 82 -2.83 -3.78 5.82
C GLN A 82 -1.57 -4.30 5.12
N ALA A 83 -1.72 -5.09 4.06
CA ALA A 83 -0.60 -5.59 3.28
C ALA A 83 0.10 -4.52 2.43
N GLY A 84 -0.49 -3.33 2.30
CA GLY A 84 0.10 -2.19 1.60
C GLY A 84 1.48 -1.80 2.14
N ARG A 85 2.37 -1.38 1.23
CA ARG A 85 3.76 -1.04 1.54
C ARG A 85 4.08 0.37 1.09
N CYS A 86 4.68 1.14 1.98
CA CYS A 86 5.32 2.40 1.67
C CYS A 86 6.76 2.15 1.23
N VAL A 87 7.10 2.57 0.02
CA VAL A 87 8.40 2.32 -0.61
C VAL A 87 8.99 3.65 -1.06
N PRO A 88 10.25 3.96 -0.74
CA PRO A 88 10.85 5.19 -1.22
C PRO A 88 11.07 5.08 -2.74
N SER A 89 10.78 6.16 -3.44
CA SER A 89 10.76 6.23 -4.91
C SER A 89 12.11 5.91 -5.56
N ASP A 90 13.21 6.20 -4.88
CA ASP A 90 14.57 5.88 -5.31
C ASP A 90 14.89 4.38 -5.27
N ALA A 91 14.25 3.62 -4.37
CA ALA A 91 14.43 2.17 -4.28
C ALA A 91 13.81 1.41 -5.45
N LEU A 92 12.94 2.03 -6.24
CA LEU A 92 12.32 1.40 -7.41
C LEU A 92 13.25 1.33 -8.62
N GLY A 93 14.42 1.98 -8.58
CA GLY A 93 15.44 1.83 -9.60
C GLY A 93 14.99 2.23 -11.01
N PHE A 94 13.99 3.12 -11.14
CA PHE A 94 13.56 3.67 -12.42
C PHE A 94 14.73 4.42 -13.05
N LYS A 95 15.50 3.72 -13.89
CA LYS A 95 16.40 4.36 -14.84
C LYS A 95 15.52 5.01 -15.90
N MET A 96 15.20 6.29 -15.73
CA MET A 96 14.72 7.10 -16.85
C MET A 96 15.81 7.02 -17.92
N LYS A 97 15.50 6.39 -19.05
CA LYS A 97 16.34 6.40 -20.25
C LYS A 97 16.14 7.70 -20.99
#